data_AF-A0A925C5L7-F1
#
_entry.id   AF-A0A925C5L7-F1
#
_cell.length_a   1.000
_cell.length_b   1.000
_cell.length_c   1.000
_cell.angle_alpha   90.00
_cell.angle_beta   90.00
_cell.angle_gamma   90.00
#
_symmetry.space_group_name_H-M   'P 1'
#
loop_
_entity.id
_entity.type
_entity.pdbx_description
1 polymer ?
#
loop_
_entity_poly.entity_id
_entity_poly.type
_entity_poly.pdbx_seq_one_letter_code
_entity_poly.pdbx_strand_id
1 'polypeptide(L)'
;MTTVWRRALFPALAVLGAIALQSTTAFANCDWYVKTALEQQQRNLKLKCGLSGGEWSADKGAHATWCASVSPDASKATAQKR
;
A
#
# COMPACT_ATOMS: atom_id res chain seq x y z
N MET A 1 -1.75 41.28 42.05
CA MET A 1 -0.45 40.76 42.56
C MET A 1 -0.81 39.96 43.81
N THR A 2 -0.80 38.63 43.82
CA THR A 2 0.41 37.78 43.78
C THR A 2 0.13 36.43 43.08
N THR A 3 0.94 36.15 42.07
CA THR A 3 1.14 34.83 41.47
C THR A 3 2.09 33.99 42.33
N VAL A 4 2.09 32.68 42.04
CA VAL A 4 3.06 31.63 42.39
C VAL A 4 2.63 30.75 43.57
N TRP A 5 2.35 29.47 43.29
CA TRP A 5 3.23 28.31 43.55
C TRP A 5 2.42 27.01 43.30
N ARG A 6 2.86 26.06 42.48
CA ARG A 6 3.90 25.09 42.81
C ARG A 6 4.24 24.31 41.55
N ARG A 7 5.54 24.09 41.35
CA ARG A 7 6.08 23.15 40.37
C ARG A 7 5.59 21.75 40.71
N ALA A 8 4.84 21.12 39.82
CA ALA A 8 4.63 19.68 39.84
C ALA A 8 5.65 19.06 38.88
N LEU A 9 6.69 18.44 39.46
CA LEU A 9 7.56 17.50 38.80
C LEU A 9 6.71 16.32 38.34
N PHE A 10 6.50 16.17 37.04
CA PHE A 10 5.94 14.94 36.48
C PHE A 10 7.09 14.03 36.04
N PRO A 11 7.09 12.76 36.47
CA PRO A 11 8.22 11.86 36.39
C PRO A 11 8.53 11.44 34.96
N ALA A 12 9.79 11.13 34.73
CA ALA A 12 10.28 10.48 33.52
C ALA A 12 9.56 9.14 33.30
N LEU A 13 8.67 9.09 32.31
CA LEU A 13 8.13 7.84 31.76
C LEU A 13 8.99 7.41 30.58
N ALA A 14 9.94 6.52 30.85
CA ALA A 14 10.66 5.78 29.81
C ALA A 14 9.67 4.85 29.10
N VAL A 15 9.18 5.25 27.92
CA VAL A 15 8.41 4.38 27.03
C VAL A 15 9.41 3.42 26.35
N LEU A 16 9.64 2.28 26.98
CA LEU A 16 10.38 1.16 26.40
C LEU A 16 9.49 0.43 25.39
N GLY A 17 9.77 0.65 24.10
CA GLY A 17 9.68 -0.38 23.05
C GLY A 17 8.29 -0.67 22.48
N ALA A 18 7.81 0.18 21.57
CA ALA A 18 6.83 -0.25 20.58
C ALA A 18 7.53 -1.12 19.52
N ILE A 19 7.41 -2.46 19.63
CA ILE A 19 7.81 -3.37 18.55
C ILE A 19 6.77 -3.23 17.44
N ALA A 20 7.17 -2.65 16.31
CA ALA A 20 6.34 -2.58 15.11
C ALA A 20 6.02 -4.00 14.59
N LEU A 21 4.73 -4.34 14.49
CA LEU A 21 4.27 -5.51 13.74
C LEU A 21 4.66 -5.30 12.27
N GLN A 22 5.61 -6.10 11.80
CA GLN A 22 6.04 -6.06 10.40
C GLN A 22 5.07 -6.89 9.55
N SER A 23 4.47 -6.24 8.55
CA SER A 23 3.48 -6.78 7.63
C SER A 23 4.06 -7.87 6.71
N THR A 24 3.71 -9.13 6.95
CA THR A 24 4.06 -10.26 6.06
C THR A 24 3.04 -10.45 4.94
N THR A 25 2.84 -9.44 4.08
CA THR A 25 1.77 -9.49 3.04
C THR A 25 2.29 -9.63 1.60
N ALA A 26 3.51 -10.11 1.37
CA ALA A 26 4.03 -10.21 -0.01
C ALA A 26 3.21 -11.12 -0.93
N PHE A 27 2.74 -12.28 -0.44
CA PHE A 27 1.89 -13.17 -1.24
C PHE A 27 0.42 -12.72 -1.29
N ALA A 28 -0.13 -12.21 -0.18
CA ALA A 28 -1.52 -11.75 -0.13
C ALA A 28 -1.79 -10.55 -1.06
N ASN A 29 -0.78 -9.73 -1.34
CA ASN A 29 -0.94 -8.52 -2.14
C ASN A 29 -0.95 -8.79 -3.65
N CYS A 30 -0.35 -9.88 -4.14
CA CYS A 30 -0.30 -10.15 -5.57
C CYS A 30 -1.62 -10.64 -6.15
N ASP A 31 -2.37 -11.48 -5.44
CA ASP A 31 -3.70 -11.91 -5.90
C ASP A 31 -4.66 -10.72 -6.04
N TRP A 32 -4.64 -9.83 -5.04
CA TRP A 32 -5.42 -8.60 -5.08
C TRP A 32 -4.99 -7.71 -6.24
N TYR A 33 -3.68 -7.44 -6.38
CA TYR A 33 -3.15 -6.63 -7.47
C TYR A 33 -3.54 -7.18 -8.84
N VAL A 34 -3.31 -8.47 -9.09
CA VAL A 34 -3.59 -9.14 -10.37
C VAL A 34 -5.08 -9.04 -10.71
N LYS A 35 -5.95 -9.31 -9.74
CA LYS A 35 -7.40 -9.18 -9.94
C LYS A 35 -7.78 -7.74 -10.29
N THR A 36 -7.31 -6.77 -9.51
CA THR A 36 -7.62 -5.35 -9.74
C THR A 36 -7.10 -4.86 -11.08
N ALA A 37 -5.88 -5.21 -11.47
CA ALA A 37 -5.28 -4.81 -12.75
C ALA A 37 -6.06 -5.38 -13.95
N LEU A 38 -6.50 -6.64 -13.87
CA LEU A 38 -7.34 -7.25 -14.92
C LEU A 38 -8.71 -6.58 -15.01
N GLU A 39 -9.36 -6.30 -13.88
CA GLU A 39 -10.65 -5.59 -13.87
C GLU A 39 -10.51 -4.16 -14.43
N GLN A 40 -9.42 -3.46 -14.09
CA GLN A 40 -9.09 -2.15 -14.65
C GLN A 40 -8.89 -2.23 -16.17
N GLN A 41 -8.16 -3.24 -16.65
CA GLN A 41 -7.96 -3.43 -18.08
C GLN A 41 -9.27 -3.77 -18.81
N GLN A 42 -10.11 -4.60 -18.22
CA GLN A 42 -11.45 -4.86 -18.77
C GLN A 42 -12.27 -3.58 -18.88
N ARG A 43 -12.22 -2.70 -17.88
CA ARG A 43 -12.88 -1.38 -17.95
C ARG A 43 -12.26 -0.48 -19.02
N ASN A 44 -10.93 -0.41 -19.13
CA ASN A 44 -10.23 0.32 -20.17
C ASN A 44 -10.71 -0.08 -21.58
N LEU A 45 -10.80 -1.40 -21.84
CA LEU A 45 -11.30 -1.93 -23.10
C LEU A 45 -12.79 -1.63 -23.31
N LYS A 46 -13.64 -1.90 -22.31
CA LYS A 46 -15.09 -1.70 -22.39
C LYS A 46 -15.46 -0.25 -22.63
N LEU A 47 -14.78 0.67 -21.95
CA LEU A 47 -15.03 2.11 -22.03
C LEU A 47 -14.22 2.78 -23.15
N LYS A 48 -13.38 2.02 -23.87
CA LYS A 48 -12.51 2.53 -24.93
C LYS A 48 -11.63 3.70 -24.47
N CYS A 49 -11.09 3.62 -23.25
CA CYS A 49 -10.24 4.68 -22.69
C CYS A 49 -8.90 4.82 -23.46
N GLY A 50 -8.48 3.79 -24.20
CA GLY A 50 -7.28 3.83 -25.05
C GLY A 50 -5.96 3.70 -24.28
N LEU A 51 -6.01 3.25 -23.03
CA LEU A 51 -4.82 3.09 -22.19
C LEU A 51 -4.03 1.85 -22.63
N SER A 52 -2.69 1.94 -22.60
CA SER A 52 -1.78 0.95 -23.18
C SER A 52 -0.49 0.82 -22.38
N GLY A 53 0.22 -0.30 -22.53
CA GLY A 53 1.45 -0.61 -21.80
C GLY A 53 1.30 -1.83 -20.89
N GLY A 54 2.38 -2.23 -20.21
CA GLY A 54 2.38 -3.44 -19.39
C GLY A 54 1.32 -3.45 -18.28
N GLU A 55 1.05 -2.28 -17.68
CA GLU A 55 0.01 -2.10 -16.66
C GLU A 55 -1.42 -2.31 -17.19
N TRP A 56 -1.62 -2.22 -18.52
CA TRP A 56 -2.87 -2.44 -19.24
C TRP A 56 -2.85 -3.77 -20.01
N SER A 57 -2.01 -4.71 -19.62
CA SER A 57 -2.02 -6.06 -20.19
C SER A 57 -3.28 -6.82 -19.76
N ALA A 58 -3.86 -7.61 -20.67
CA ALA A 58 -4.91 -8.58 -20.34
C ALA A 58 -4.34 -9.92 -19.84
N ASP A 59 -3.01 -10.05 -19.80
CA ASP A 59 -2.32 -11.25 -19.37
C ASP A 59 -2.19 -11.30 -17.84
N LYS A 60 -2.86 -12.27 -17.22
CA LYS A 60 -2.78 -12.54 -15.77
C LYS A 60 -1.37 -12.89 -15.32
N GLY A 61 -0.65 -13.70 -16.11
CA GLY A 61 0.71 -14.14 -15.83
C GLY A 61 1.69 -12.98 -15.83
N ALA A 62 1.56 -12.05 -16.79
CA ALA A 62 2.37 -10.83 -16.81
C ALA A 62 2.23 -10.00 -15.52
N HIS A 63 0.99 -9.81 -15.04
CA HIS A 63 0.74 -9.12 -13.77
C HIS A 63 1.31 -9.87 -12.57
N ALA A 64 1.19 -11.20 -12.54
CA ALA A 64 1.73 -12.02 -11.45
C ALA A 64 3.26 -11.98 -11.42
N THR A 65 3.92 -12.12 -12.57
CA THR A 65 5.38 -12.02 -12.70
C THR A 65 5.87 -10.63 -12.30
N TRP A 66 5.21 -9.57 -12.75
CA TRP A 66 5.59 -8.21 -12.34
C TRP A 66 5.40 -8.01 -10.84
N CYS A 67 4.28 -8.43 -10.27
CA CYS A 67 4.03 -8.29 -8.83
C CYS A 67 5.08 -9.02 -7.99
N ALA A 68 5.49 -10.21 -8.39
CA ALA A 68 6.55 -10.97 -7.73
C ALA A 68 7.94 -10.30 -7.81
N SER A 69 8.13 -9.35 -8.73
CA SER A 69 9.39 -8.63 -8.92
C SER A 69 9.49 -7.31 -8.15
N VAL A 70 8.39 -6.83 -7.55
CA VAL A 70 8.33 -5.54 -6.85
C VAL A 70 7.91 -5.68 -5.39
N SER A 71 8.10 -4.63 -4.60
CA SER A 71 7.60 -4.63 -3.23
C SER A 71 6.07 -4.64 -3.19
N PRO A 72 5.45 -5.16 -2.12
CA PRO A 72 3.99 -5.23 -2.06
C PRO A 72 3.33 -3.85 -2.01
N ASP A 73 4.03 -2.85 -1.45
CA ASP A 73 3.58 -1.45 -1.48
C ASP A 73 3.64 -0.87 -2.89
N ALA A 74 4.65 -1.24 -3.68
CA ALA A 74 4.75 -0.78 -5.07
C ALA A 74 3.62 -1.35 -5.94
N SER A 75 3.32 -2.65 -5.84
CA SER A 75 2.20 -3.25 -6.55
C SER A 75 0.86 -2.67 -6.12
N LYS A 76 0.66 -2.47 -4.82
CA LYS A 76 -0.52 -1.79 -4.28
C LYS A 76 -0.67 -0.36 -4.79
N ALA A 77 0.39 0.44 -4.74
CA ALA A 77 0.37 1.82 -5.20
C ALA A 77 0.10 1.91 -6.70
N THR A 78 0.61 0.97 -7.51
CA THR A 78 0.31 0.91 -8.95
C THR A 78 -1.17 0.68 -9.20
N ALA A 79 -1.78 -0.32 -8.54
CA ALA A 79 -3.21 -0.60 -8.70
C ALA A 79 -4.11 0.53 -8.17
N GLN A 80 -3.70 1.27 -7.14
CA GLN A 80 -4.51 2.36 -6.57
C GLN A 80 -4.50 3.66 -7.38
N LYS A 81 -3.54 3.85 -8.29
CA LYS A 81 -3.41 5.08 -9.09
C LYS A 81 -4.44 5.22 -10.23
N ARG A 82 -5.30 4.23 -10.46
CA ARG A 82 -6.12 4.08 -11.66
C ARG A 82 -7.57 3.72 -11.34
#